data_AF-A0A821PMU8-F1
#
_entry.id   AF-A0A821PMU8-F1
#
_cell.length_a   1.000
_cell.length_b   1.000
_cell.length_c   1.000
_cell.angle_alpha   90.00
_cell.angle_beta   90.00
_cell.angle_gamma   90.00
#
_symmetry.space_group_name_H-M   'P 1'
#
loop_
_entity.id
_entity.type
_entity.pdbx_description
1 polymer ?
#
loop_
_entity_poly.entity_id
_entity_poly.type
_entity_poly.pdbx_seq_one_letter_code
_entity_poly.pdbx_strand_id
1 'polypeptide(L)'
;MAAAVALCVENGWLDYDAPVAQYWPEFSANNKENILLRDVLSHRAGLPFVDQQLTVNDTFDWSRMTSLLASQKPHWEPGTAHGYHAHTIGYIVGELIHRVDPQHRSYGQFVRDELDNEFYVGVPNDKVEARVAPLIQKQENSNTNDALPMDQFTEKALTCNGAFPMKQPSKTIIAFNEARLHRAELPASNGITNARSLARIYALLIGDVNENGEKKKCLLKEQTLARATKNVTPPGEPDRTLFGWPTVYGMGGFEIYSDDFKTLGSNVFGHTAIKMTSLPVSIKFNALQASTSSSTN
;
A
#
# COMPACT_ATOMS: atom_id res chain seq x y z
N MET A 1 3.01 -3.13 0.86
CA MET A 1 3.39 -2.58 -0.46
C MET A 1 4.55 -1.60 -0.35
N ALA A 2 4.38 -0.45 0.33
CA ALA A 2 5.44 0.57 0.43
C ALA A 2 6.81 0.02 0.88
N ALA A 3 6.84 -0.86 1.88
CA ALA A 3 8.05 -1.57 2.31
C ALA A 3 8.72 -2.40 1.20
N ALA A 4 7.94 -3.17 0.43
CA ALA A 4 8.45 -3.99 -0.67
C ALA A 4 9.03 -3.13 -1.81
N VAL A 5 8.37 -2.02 -2.13
CA VAL A 5 8.87 -1.07 -3.13
C VAL A 5 10.14 -0.38 -2.64
N ALA A 6 10.18 0.06 -1.39
CA ALA A 6 11.39 0.66 -0.81
C ALA A 6 12.58 -0.31 -0.84
N LEU A 7 12.36 -1.60 -0.62
CA LEU A 7 13.39 -2.62 -0.78
C LEU A 7 13.84 -2.80 -2.24
N CYS A 8 12.92 -2.76 -3.19
CA CYS A 8 13.28 -2.75 -4.62
C CYS A 8 14.12 -1.52 -4.99
N VAL A 9 13.83 -0.35 -4.40
CA VAL A 9 14.64 0.87 -4.57
C VAL A 9 16.00 0.74 -3.89
N GLU A 10 16.07 0.18 -2.68
CA GLU A 10 17.33 -0.12 -1.97
C GLU A 10 18.24 -1.03 -2.81
N ASN A 11 17.65 -2.02 -3.49
CA ASN A 11 18.34 -2.95 -4.38
C ASN A 11 18.64 -2.37 -5.78
N GLY A 12 18.17 -1.15 -6.07
CA GLY A 12 18.36 -0.50 -7.37
C GLY A 12 17.51 -1.08 -8.51
N TRP A 13 16.46 -1.83 -8.20
CA TRP A 13 15.53 -2.43 -9.17
C TRP A 13 14.42 -1.47 -9.59
N LEU A 14 14.08 -0.52 -8.73
CA LEU A 14 13.13 0.56 -9.00
C LEU A 14 13.74 1.92 -8.64
N ASP A 15 13.21 2.97 -9.25
CA ASP A 15 13.46 4.36 -8.86
C ASP A 15 12.14 5.12 -8.81
N TYR A 16 11.92 5.86 -7.72
CA TYR A 16 10.71 6.64 -7.49
C TYR A 16 10.49 7.72 -8.56
N ASP A 17 11.57 8.22 -9.13
CA ASP A 17 11.57 9.29 -10.11
C ASP A 17 11.61 8.78 -11.56
N ALA A 18 11.64 7.46 -11.75
CA ALA A 18 11.57 6.84 -13.08
C ALA A 18 10.12 6.69 -13.56
N PRO A 19 9.87 6.83 -14.88
CA PRO A 19 8.58 6.49 -15.46
C PRO A 19 8.23 5.02 -15.26
N VAL A 20 6.98 4.72 -14.93
CA VAL A 20 6.46 3.35 -14.81
C VAL A 20 6.65 2.58 -16.12
N ALA A 21 6.50 3.27 -17.25
CA ALA A 21 6.70 2.71 -18.59
C ALA A 21 8.12 2.17 -18.83
N GLN A 22 9.12 2.59 -18.04
CA GLN A 22 10.47 2.03 -18.09
C GLN A 22 10.49 0.54 -17.70
N TYR A 23 9.66 0.16 -16.73
CA TYR A 23 9.59 -1.21 -16.20
C TYR A 23 8.43 -2.01 -16.82
N TRP A 24 7.38 -1.29 -17.24
CA TRP A 24 6.17 -1.85 -17.80
C TRP A 24 5.76 -1.09 -19.08
N PRO A 25 6.36 -1.38 -20.25
CA PRO A 25 6.16 -0.61 -21.48
C PRO A 25 4.69 -0.46 -21.90
N GLU A 26 3.88 -1.50 -21.71
CA GLU A 26 2.45 -1.52 -22.04
C GLU A 26 1.66 -0.47 -21.22
N PHE A 27 2.15 -0.09 -20.04
CA PHE A 27 1.56 0.96 -19.22
C PHE A 27 1.66 2.34 -19.86
N SER A 28 2.49 2.56 -20.89
CA SER A 28 2.61 3.86 -21.59
C SER A 28 1.37 4.28 -22.37
N ALA A 29 0.42 3.36 -22.64
CA ALA A 29 -0.76 3.66 -23.43
C ALA A 29 -1.62 4.79 -22.81
N ASN A 30 -2.37 5.53 -23.65
CA ASN A 30 -3.31 6.56 -23.20
C ASN A 30 -2.69 7.68 -22.35
N ASN A 31 -1.55 8.22 -22.82
CA ASN A 31 -0.82 9.35 -22.23
C ASN A 31 -0.25 9.04 -20.83
N LYS A 32 0.17 7.79 -20.61
CA LYS A 32 0.72 7.33 -19.32
C LYS A 32 2.25 7.14 -19.37
N GLU A 33 2.90 7.46 -20.47
CA GLU A 33 4.35 7.31 -20.69
C GLU A 33 5.21 8.08 -19.69
N ASN A 34 4.68 9.18 -19.14
CA ASN A 34 5.39 10.05 -18.20
C ASN A 34 4.94 9.87 -16.73
N ILE A 35 4.05 8.91 -16.43
CA ILE A 35 3.65 8.65 -15.05
C ILE A 35 4.85 8.09 -14.29
N LEU A 36 5.27 8.77 -13.23
CA LEU A 36 6.39 8.34 -12.41
C LEU A 36 5.94 7.29 -11.38
N LEU A 37 6.87 6.47 -10.91
CA LEU A 37 6.59 5.51 -9.85
C LEU A 37 6.02 6.20 -8.60
N ARG A 38 6.58 7.34 -8.19
CA ARG A 38 6.06 8.13 -7.07
C ARG A 38 4.63 8.63 -7.28
N ASP A 39 4.19 8.85 -8.52
CA ASP A 39 2.81 9.26 -8.82
C ASP A 39 1.84 8.09 -8.60
N VAL A 40 2.23 6.86 -8.95
CA VAL A 40 1.44 5.67 -8.61
C VAL A 40 1.35 5.50 -7.08
N LEU A 41 2.48 5.56 -6.40
CA LEU A 41 2.58 5.28 -4.97
C LEU A 41 1.88 6.33 -4.09
N SER A 42 1.80 7.57 -4.56
CA SER A 42 1.09 8.66 -3.89
C SER A 42 -0.35 8.87 -4.41
N HIS A 43 -0.90 7.87 -5.11
CA HIS A 43 -2.27 7.89 -5.62
C HIS A 43 -2.59 9.01 -6.62
N ARG A 44 -1.59 9.48 -7.36
CA ARG A 44 -1.68 10.56 -8.36
C ARG A 44 -1.78 10.08 -9.81
N ALA A 45 -1.68 8.77 -10.06
CA ALA A 45 -1.70 8.19 -11.41
C ALA A 45 -3.07 8.24 -12.12
N GLY A 46 -4.16 8.50 -11.41
CA GLY A 46 -5.50 8.63 -12.01
C GLY A 46 -6.20 7.33 -12.37
N LEU A 47 -5.84 6.22 -11.73
CA LEU A 47 -6.42 4.89 -11.99
C LEU A 47 -7.10 4.29 -10.74
N PRO A 48 -8.00 4.99 -10.02
CA PRO A 48 -8.55 4.48 -8.74
C PRO A 48 -9.43 3.24 -8.88
N PHE A 49 -9.95 2.95 -10.07
CA PHE A 49 -10.75 1.76 -10.38
C PHE A 49 -10.59 1.36 -11.86
N VAL A 50 -11.03 0.15 -12.20
CA VAL A 50 -11.12 -0.30 -13.59
C VAL A 50 -12.47 0.11 -14.20
N ASP A 51 -12.46 0.68 -15.40
CA ASP A 51 -13.66 1.19 -16.09
C ASP A 51 -14.66 0.08 -16.45
N GLN A 52 -14.14 -1.11 -16.78
CA GLN A 52 -14.96 -2.28 -17.02
C GLN A 52 -15.65 -2.71 -15.72
N GLN A 53 -16.93 -3.05 -15.81
CA GLN A 53 -17.64 -3.66 -14.70
C GLN A 53 -17.21 -5.12 -14.54
N LEU A 54 -16.68 -5.45 -13.37
CA LEU A 54 -16.10 -6.76 -13.04
C LEU A 54 -16.83 -7.39 -11.85
N THR A 55 -16.77 -8.71 -11.75
CA THR A 55 -17.11 -9.45 -10.53
C THR A 55 -15.88 -9.58 -9.64
N VAL A 56 -16.06 -9.92 -8.35
CA VAL A 56 -14.94 -10.29 -7.46
C VAL A 56 -14.03 -11.35 -8.10
N ASN A 57 -14.61 -12.36 -8.76
CA ASN A 57 -13.82 -13.45 -9.36
C ASN A 57 -12.97 -12.99 -10.53
N ASP A 58 -13.45 -12.03 -11.33
CA ASP A 58 -12.63 -11.46 -12.42
C ASP A 58 -11.37 -10.78 -11.88
N THR A 59 -11.42 -10.25 -10.65
CA THR A 59 -10.25 -9.61 -10.00
C THR A 59 -9.15 -10.59 -9.61
N PHE A 60 -9.44 -11.89 -9.57
CA PHE A 60 -8.43 -12.91 -9.27
C PHE A 60 -7.53 -13.21 -10.49
N ASP A 61 -7.95 -12.80 -11.69
CA ASP A 61 -7.15 -12.90 -12.90
C ASP A 61 -6.18 -11.72 -12.97
N TRP A 62 -4.95 -11.96 -12.48
CA TRP A 62 -3.89 -10.96 -12.43
C TRP A 62 -3.62 -10.31 -13.80
N SER A 63 -3.44 -11.13 -14.83
CA SER A 63 -3.12 -10.69 -16.19
C SER A 63 -4.24 -9.84 -16.79
N ARG A 64 -5.50 -10.20 -16.51
CA ARG A 64 -6.65 -9.38 -16.92
C ARG A 64 -6.65 -8.04 -16.23
N MET A 65 -6.46 -8.00 -14.91
CA MET A 65 -6.45 -6.75 -14.14
C MET A 65 -5.33 -5.82 -14.59
N THR A 66 -4.11 -6.33 -14.75
CA THR A 66 -2.97 -5.52 -15.20
C THR A 66 -3.13 -5.05 -16.64
N SER A 67 -3.65 -5.88 -17.54
CA SER A 67 -3.93 -5.48 -18.94
C SER A 67 -4.98 -4.37 -19.03
N LEU A 68 -6.05 -4.46 -18.23
CA LEU A 68 -7.09 -3.42 -18.17
C LEU A 68 -6.49 -2.11 -17.67
N LEU A 69 -5.70 -2.13 -16.59
CA LEU A 69 -5.06 -0.93 -16.04
C LEU A 69 -4.02 -0.32 -16.97
N ALA A 70 -3.19 -1.13 -17.64
CA ALA A 70 -2.23 -0.66 -18.63
C ALA A 70 -2.90 0.01 -19.82
N SER A 71 -4.06 -0.49 -20.26
CA SER A 71 -4.79 0.08 -21.40
C SER A 71 -5.73 1.22 -21.03
N GLN A 72 -6.07 1.42 -19.75
CA GLN A 72 -7.04 2.45 -19.34
C GLN A 72 -6.46 3.87 -19.39
N LYS A 73 -7.30 4.84 -19.74
CA LYS A 73 -6.97 6.27 -19.64
C LYS A 73 -7.13 6.75 -18.18
N PRO A 74 -6.19 7.53 -17.63
CA PRO A 74 -6.37 8.16 -16.33
C PRO A 74 -7.64 9.01 -16.24
N HIS A 75 -8.33 8.95 -15.09
CA HIS A 75 -9.52 9.76 -14.78
C HIS A 75 -9.21 11.24 -14.49
N TRP A 76 -7.94 11.55 -14.26
CA TRP A 76 -7.42 12.91 -14.18
C TRP A 76 -6.01 12.94 -14.76
N GLU A 77 -5.52 14.13 -15.08
CA GLU A 77 -4.14 14.29 -15.56
C GLU A 77 -3.16 13.85 -14.46
N PRO A 78 -2.30 12.84 -14.71
CA PRO A 78 -1.41 12.31 -13.69
C PRO A 78 -0.57 13.41 -13.03
N GLY A 79 -0.43 13.34 -11.71
CA GLY A 79 0.34 14.32 -10.96
C GLY A 79 -0.36 15.67 -10.72
N THR A 80 -1.57 15.90 -11.22
CA THR A 80 -2.34 17.15 -10.97
C THR A 80 -3.36 17.04 -9.83
N ALA A 81 -3.66 15.82 -9.40
CA ALA A 81 -4.53 15.51 -8.27
C ALA A 81 -4.18 14.14 -7.70
N HIS A 82 -4.71 13.82 -6.52
CA HIS A 82 -4.69 12.47 -5.98
C HIS A 82 -6.09 11.96 -5.64
N GLY A 83 -6.21 10.65 -5.58
CA GLY A 83 -7.38 9.96 -5.09
C GLY A 83 -7.03 8.51 -4.80
N TYR A 84 -7.19 8.08 -3.56
CA TYR A 84 -6.94 6.73 -3.09
C TYR A 84 -7.39 5.61 -4.07
N HIS A 85 -6.41 4.80 -4.45
CA HIS A 85 -6.57 3.65 -5.35
C HIS A 85 -6.78 2.40 -4.49
N ALA A 86 -7.98 2.26 -3.90
CA ALA A 86 -8.24 1.26 -2.85
C ALA A 86 -7.88 -0.19 -3.21
N HIS A 87 -7.94 -0.53 -4.50
CA HIS A 87 -7.64 -1.88 -5.00
C HIS A 87 -6.57 -1.87 -6.09
N THR A 88 -6.66 -0.93 -7.04
CA THR A 88 -5.87 -0.93 -8.27
C THR A 88 -4.37 -0.70 -8.05
N ILE A 89 -3.98 0.03 -6.99
CA ILE A 89 -2.56 0.22 -6.64
C ILE A 89 -1.86 -1.12 -6.39
N GLY A 90 -2.58 -2.12 -5.86
CA GLY A 90 -2.03 -3.44 -5.57
C GLY A 90 -1.57 -4.17 -6.82
N TYR A 91 -2.35 -4.10 -7.90
CA TYR A 91 -2.00 -4.71 -9.18
C TYR A 91 -0.85 -3.95 -9.86
N ILE A 92 -0.89 -2.62 -9.86
CA ILE A 92 0.16 -1.81 -10.51
C ILE A 92 1.50 -2.04 -9.80
N VAL A 93 1.53 -1.94 -8.47
CA VAL A 93 2.75 -2.15 -7.67
C VAL A 93 3.23 -3.60 -7.74
N GLY A 94 2.31 -4.56 -7.64
CA GLY A 94 2.67 -5.97 -7.75
C GLY A 94 3.25 -6.34 -9.10
N GLU A 95 2.71 -5.78 -10.20
CA GLU A 95 3.19 -6.04 -11.56
C GLU A 95 4.59 -5.47 -11.75
N LEU A 96 4.84 -4.28 -11.22
CA LEU A 96 6.18 -3.69 -11.26
C LEU A 96 7.20 -4.53 -10.50
N ILE A 97 6.87 -4.96 -9.29
CA ILE A 97 7.76 -5.84 -8.50
C ILE A 97 8.00 -7.15 -9.23
N HIS A 98 6.97 -7.80 -9.77
CA HIS A 98 7.11 -9.03 -10.54
C HIS A 98 8.05 -8.87 -11.75
N ARG A 99 7.96 -7.74 -12.46
CA ARG A 99 8.79 -7.45 -13.63
C ARG A 99 10.25 -7.15 -13.28
N VAL A 100 10.51 -6.48 -12.16
CA VAL A 100 11.87 -6.07 -11.78
C VAL A 100 12.59 -7.05 -10.84
N ASP A 101 11.85 -7.92 -10.15
CA ASP A 101 12.42 -8.97 -9.31
C ASP A 101 13.23 -9.95 -10.19
N PRO A 102 14.52 -10.18 -9.91
CA PRO A 102 15.35 -11.09 -10.72
C PRO A 102 14.82 -12.53 -10.78
N GLN A 103 14.01 -12.95 -9.81
CA GLN A 103 13.39 -14.27 -9.78
C GLN A 103 11.99 -14.29 -10.39
N HIS A 104 11.44 -13.14 -10.80
CA HIS A 104 10.09 -12.99 -11.33
C HIS A 104 9.03 -13.64 -10.43
N ARG A 105 9.17 -13.51 -9.11
CA ARG A 105 8.23 -14.08 -8.15
C ARG A 105 6.88 -13.37 -8.25
N SER A 106 5.82 -14.02 -7.78
CA SER A 106 4.56 -13.33 -7.51
C SER A 106 4.75 -12.33 -6.37
N TYR A 107 3.87 -11.32 -6.26
CA TYR A 107 3.97 -10.34 -5.19
C TYR A 107 3.85 -11.00 -3.80
N GLY A 108 2.94 -11.98 -3.68
CA GLY A 108 2.76 -12.75 -2.46
C GLY A 108 4.00 -13.52 -2.03
N GLN A 109 4.69 -14.15 -2.97
CA GLN A 109 5.94 -14.85 -2.70
C GLN A 109 7.06 -13.88 -2.35
N PHE A 110 7.19 -12.77 -3.08
CA PHE A 110 8.17 -11.72 -2.81
C PHE A 110 8.06 -11.18 -1.37
N VAL A 111 6.85 -10.84 -0.94
CA VAL A 111 6.62 -10.32 0.42
C VAL A 111 7.01 -11.33 1.50
N ARG A 112 6.69 -12.62 1.31
CA ARG A 112 7.05 -13.66 2.27
C ARG A 112 8.55 -13.86 2.40
N ASP A 113 9.26 -13.80 1.29
CA ASP A 113 10.70 -14.06 1.26
C ASP A 113 11.51 -12.86 1.75
N GLU A 114 11.10 -11.66 1.34
CA GLU A 114 11.89 -10.45 1.52
C GLU A 114 11.52 -9.64 2.77
N LEU A 115 10.26 -9.69 3.22
CA LEU A 115 9.79 -8.89 4.35
C LEU A 115 9.61 -9.75 5.60
N ASP A 116 8.70 -10.71 5.54
CA ASP A 116 8.45 -11.62 6.66
C ASP A 116 7.65 -12.86 6.23
N ASN A 117 8.10 -14.04 6.64
CA ASN A 117 7.46 -15.31 6.27
C ASN A 117 6.06 -15.51 6.89
N GLU A 118 5.64 -14.67 7.83
CA GLU A 118 4.30 -14.64 8.41
C GLU A 118 3.42 -13.49 7.88
N PHE A 119 3.83 -12.87 6.75
CA PHE A 119 2.99 -11.93 6.00
C PHE A 119 2.54 -12.58 4.69
N TYR A 120 1.25 -12.89 4.60
CA TYR A 120 0.66 -13.59 3.47
C TYR A 120 -0.17 -12.64 2.61
N VAL A 121 0.18 -12.52 1.34
CA VAL A 121 -0.74 -12.08 0.28
C VAL A 121 -0.88 -13.29 -0.64
N GLY A 122 -2.07 -13.88 -0.69
CA GLY A 122 -2.26 -15.23 -1.20
C GLY A 122 -1.80 -16.30 -0.21
N VAL A 123 -2.75 -16.84 0.56
CA VAL A 123 -2.53 -17.95 1.50
C VAL A 123 -2.12 -19.21 0.73
N PRO A 124 -0.95 -19.80 1.01
CA PRO A 124 -0.35 -20.79 0.11
C PRO A 124 -0.89 -22.22 0.27
N ASN A 125 -1.48 -22.56 1.42
CA ASN A 125 -1.95 -23.91 1.70
C ASN A 125 -2.92 -23.97 2.89
N ASP A 126 -3.58 -25.12 3.04
CA ASP A 126 -4.59 -25.36 4.08
C ASP A 126 -4.04 -25.29 5.50
N LYS A 127 -2.73 -25.54 5.70
CA LYS A 127 -2.11 -25.42 7.04
C LYS A 127 -2.03 -23.97 7.48
N VAL A 128 -1.77 -23.04 6.57
CA VAL A 128 -1.80 -21.60 6.86
C VAL A 128 -3.25 -21.13 6.99
N GLU A 129 -4.14 -21.57 6.10
CA GLU A 129 -5.57 -21.24 6.13
C GLU A 129 -6.20 -21.58 7.50
N ALA A 130 -5.87 -22.73 8.07
CA ALA A 130 -6.38 -23.16 9.38
C ALA A 130 -5.96 -22.24 10.55
N ARG A 131 -4.98 -21.35 10.35
CA ARG A 131 -4.53 -20.37 11.35
C ARG A 131 -5.18 -18.99 11.18
N VAL A 132 -5.88 -18.75 10.07
CA VAL A 132 -6.50 -17.46 9.77
C VAL A 132 -7.69 -17.26 10.72
N ALA A 133 -7.59 -16.24 11.57
CA ALA A 133 -8.69 -15.86 12.45
C ALA A 133 -9.80 -15.21 11.61
N PRO A 134 -11.07 -15.62 11.76
CA PRO A 134 -12.15 -15.00 11.04
C PRO A 134 -12.37 -13.57 11.52
N LEU A 135 -12.65 -12.69 10.57
CA LEU A 135 -13.12 -11.34 10.81
C LEU A 135 -14.53 -11.41 11.42
N ILE A 136 -14.67 -10.84 12.61
CA ILE A 136 -15.94 -10.78 13.34
C ILE A 136 -16.44 -9.34 13.28
N GLN A 137 -17.61 -9.15 12.65
CA GLN A 137 -18.28 -7.86 12.66
C GLN A 137 -18.96 -7.64 14.02
N LYS A 138 -18.66 -6.51 14.67
CA LYS A 138 -19.46 -6.06 15.82
C LYS A 138 -20.88 -5.75 15.33
N GLN A 139 -21.90 -6.38 15.93
CA GLN A 139 -23.29 -5.96 15.70
C GLN A 139 -23.41 -4.50 16.16
N GLU A 140 -23.61 -3.59 15.20
CA GLU A 140 -23.91 -2.20 15.49
C GLU A 140 -25.41 -2.11 15.83
N ASN A 141 -25.72 -1.78 17.09
CA ASN A 141 -27.10 -1.57 17.57
C ASN A 141 -27.65 -0.17 17.21
N SER A 142 -27.00 0.56 16.31
CA SER A 142 -27.37 1.95 15.98
C SER A 142 -28.29 1.99 14.76
N ASN A 143 -29.52 2.45 14.97
CA ASN A 143 -30.46 2.88 13.93
C ASN A 143 -30.04 4.22 13.25
N THR A 144 -28.77 4.62 13.32
CA THR A 144 -28.32 5.89 12.74
C THR A 144 -27.77 5.64 11.34
N ASN A 145 -28.47 6.16 10.33
CA ASN A 145 -28.00 6.28 8.94
C ASN A 145 -26.94 7.40 8.86
N ASP A 146 -25.83 7.26 9.58
CA ASP A 146 -24.72 8.24 9.57
C ASP A 146 -23.77 8.02 8.37
N ALA A 147 -24.20 7.26 7.36
CA ALA A 147 -23.42 7.06 6.14
C ALA A 147 -23.34 8.39 5.39
N LEU A 148 -22.12 8.90 5.19
CA LEU A 148 -21.90 10.05 4.33
C LEU A 148 -22.45 9.74 2.92
N PRO A 149 -23.18 10.69 2.29
CA PRO A 149 -23.64 10.51 0.93
C PRO A 149 -22.42 10.31 0.02
N MET A 150 -22.38 9.16 -0.66
CA MET A 150 -21.29 8.77 -1.54
C MET A 150 -21.70 9.05 -2.98
N ASP A 151 -20.92 9.87 -3.69
CA ASP A 151 -21.11 10.06 -5.12
C ASP A 151 -20.68 8.81 -5.91
N GLN A 152 -21.11 8.73 -7.17
CA GLN A 152 -20.85 7.55 -8.01
C GLN A 152 -19.34 7.32 -8.26
N PHE A 153 -18.54 8.38 -8.35
CA PHE A 153 -17.10 8.25 -8.59
C PHE A 153 -16.40 7.67 -7.36
N THR A 154 -16.72 8.20 -6.18
CA THR A 154 -16.26 7.68 -4.88
C THR A 154 -16.70 6.22 -4.69
N GLU A 155 -17.95 5.87 -5.01
CA GLU A 155 -18.44 4.48 -4.94
C GLU A 155 -17.61 3.56 -5.84
N LYS A 156 -17.35 3.96 -7.08
CA LYS A 156 -16.54 3.18 -8.01
C LYS A 156 -15.10 3.01 -7.52
N ALA A 157 -14.47 4.06 -6.98
CA ALA A 157 -13.11 3.98 -6.46
C ALA A 157 -12.99 2.99 -5.30
N LEU A 158 -13.91 3.05 -4.34
CA LEU A 158 -13.88 2.19 -3.15
C LEU A 158 -14.27 0.74 -3.44
N THR A 159 -15.06 0.49 -4.48
CA THR A 159 -15.56 -0.84 -4.84
C THR A 159 -14.86 -1.46 -6.04
N CYS A 160 -13.87 -0.79 -6.64
CA CYS A 160 -13.34 -1.14 -7.96
C CYS A 160 -14.48 -1.34 -8.99
N ASN A 161 -15.31 -0.30 -9.13
CA ASN A 161 -16.47 -0.26 -10.03
C ASN A 161 -17.47 -1.41 -9.80
N GLY A 162 -17.73 -1.72 -8.53
CA GLY A 162 -18.68 -2.74 -8.09
C GLY A 162 -18.11 -4.15 -7.91
N ALA A 163 -16.84 -4.38 -8.25
CA ALA A 163 -16.22 -5.69 -8.07
C ALA A 163 -16.16 -6.10 -6.58
N PHE A 164 -15.95 -5.16 -5.67
CA PHE A 164 -15.96 -5.35 -4.22
C PHE A 164 -17.16 -4.59 -3.62
N PRO A 165 -18.38 -5.14 -3.67
CA PRO A 165 -19.59 -4.41 -3.32
C PRO A 165 -19.61 -4.01 -1.84
N MET A 166 -19.88 -2.73 -1.55
CA MET A 166 -20.03 -2.18 -0.19
C MET A 166 -21.49 -2.04 0.27
N LYS A 167 -22.47 -2.53 -0.51
CA LYS A 167 -23.92 -2.33 -0.27
C LYS A 167 -24.40 -2.84 1.10
N GLN A 168 -23.62 -3.68 1.78
CA GLN A 168 -23.80 -4.06 3.18
C GLN A 168 -22.42 -4.18 3.81
N PRO A 169 -21.89 -3.13 4.49
CA PRO A 169 -20.53 -3.13 5.03
C PRO A 169 -20.23 -4.34 5.92
N SER A 170 -21.24 -4.82 6.65
CA SER A 170 -21.19 -6.05 7.43
C SER A 170 -20.96 -7.32 6.59
N LYS A 171 -21.59 -7.44 5.42
CA LYS A 171 -21.36 -8.57 4.51
C LYS A 171 -20.06 -8.44 3.72
N THR A 172 -19.62 -7.23 3.40
CA THR A 172 -18.36 -6.99 2.68
C THR A 172 -17.16 -7.38 3.53
N ILE A 173 -17.15 -7.02 4.82
CA ILE A 173 -16.12 -7.45 5.77
C ILE A 173 -16.13 -8.97 5.96
N ILE A 174 -17.32 -9.58 6.07
CA ILE A 174 -17.45 -11.04 6.20
C ILE A 174 -17.04 -11.77 4.92
N ALA A 175 -17.21 -11.17 3.73
CA ALA A 175 -16.79 -11.77 2.47
C ALA A 175 -15.28 -12.03 2.45
N PHE A 176 -14.48 -11.18 3.10
CA PHE A 176 -13.04 -11.42 3.24
C PHE A 176 -12.68 -12.64 4.08
N ASN A 177 -13.63 -13.30 4.76
CA ASN A 177 -13.41 -14.61 5.41
C ASN A 177 -13.44 -15.80 4.43
N GLU A 178 -13.82 -15.60 3.17
CA GLU A 178 -13.89 -16.69 2.21
C GLU A 178 -12.47 -17.13 1.81
N ALA A 179 -12.18 -18.43 1.91
CA ALA A 179 -10.86 -18.99 1.57
C ALA A 179 -10.36 -18.62 0.16
N ARG A 180 -11.28 -18.44 -0.81
CA ARG A 180 -10.91 -17.99 -2.17
C ARG A 180 -10.30 -16.58 -2.17
N LEU A 181 -10.78 -15.69 -1.30
CA LEU A 181 -10.26 -14.33 -1.14
C LEU A 181 -8.94 -14.34 -0.37
N HIS A 182 -8.75 -15.23 0.60
CA HIS A 182 -7.45 -15.43 1.25
C HIS A 182 -6.38 -15.93 0.27
N ARG A 183 -6.75 -16.84 -0.64
CA ARG A 183 -5.83 -17.46 -1.62
C ARG A 183 -5.49 -16.56 -2.80
N ALA A 184 -6.35 -15.62 -3.16
CA ALA A 184 -6.04 -14.65 -4.21
C ALA A 184 -4.88 -13.74 -3.80
N GLU A 185 -4.14 -13.19 -4.76
CA GLU A 185 -3.17 -12.11 -4.47
C GLU A 185 -3.86 -10.77 -4.72
N LEU A 186 -4.32 -10.11 -3.65
CA LEU A 186 -4.93 -8.77 -3.70
C LEU A 186 -4.12 -7.81 -2.82
N PRO A 187 -2.94 -7.35 -3.28
CA PRO A 187 -1.93 -6.70 -2.42
C PRO A 187 -2.41 -5.47 -1.63
N ALA A 188 -3.44 -4.79 -2.14
CA ALA A 188 -4.00 -3.61 -1.50
C ALA A 188 -5.03 -3.93 -0.39
N SER A 189 -5.60 -5.14 -0.36
CA SER A 189 -6.81 -5.40 0.43
C SER A 189 -6.86 -6.73 1.19
N ASN A 190 -6.04 -7.74 0.89
CA ASN A 190 -6.17 -9.06 1.51
C ASN A 190 -4.93 -9.59 2.25
N GLY A 191 -3.98 -8.73 2.60
CA GLY A 191 -2.82 -9.14 3.39
C GLY A 191 -3.22 -9.72 4.75
N ILE A 192 -2.79 -10.95 5.04
CA ILE A 192 -3.02 -11.63 6.31
C ILE A 192 -1.68 -11.77 7.04
N THR A 193 -1.60 -11.22 8.24
CA THR A 193 -0.42 -11.33 9.09
C THR A 193 -0.81 -11.26 10.57
N ASN A 194 0.19 -11.29 11.45
CA ASN A 194 0.00 -11.10 12.89
C ASN A 194 0.77 -9.85 13.37
N ALA A 195 0.39 -9.35 14.55
CA ALA A 195 0.98 -8.12 15.12
C ALA A 195 2.51 -8.19 15.27
N ARG A 196 3.06 -9.37 15.60
CA ARG A 196 4.50 -9.55 15.77
C ARG A 196 5.25 -9.42 14.44
N SER A 197 4.77 -10.08 13.40
CA SER A 197 5.32 -10.01 12.05
C SER A 197 5.24 -8.57 11.51
N LEU A 198 4.08 -7.92 11.64
CA LEU A 198 3.91 -6.54 11.21
C LEU A 198 4.83 -5.56 11.96
N ALA A 199 4.93 -5.69 13.29
CA ALA A 199 5.85 -4.86 14.08
C ALA A 199 7.32 -5.12 13.71
N ARG A 200 7.69 -6.38 13.43
CA ARG A 200 9.04 -6.73 12.98
C ARG A 200 9.37 -6.10 11.63
N ILE A 201 8.46 -6.15 10.66
CA ILE A 201 8.66 -5.49 9.35
C ILE A 201 8.96 -4.02 9.58
N TYR A 202 8.12 -3.29 10.30
CA TYR A 202 8.35 -1.87 10.56
C TYR A 202 9.64 -1.60 11.32
N ALA A 203 9.98 -2.41 12.33
CA ALA A 203 11.24 -2.28 13.07
C ALA A 203 12.46 -2.50 12.16
N LEU A 204 12.38 -3.43 11.21
CA LEU A 204 13.44 -3.69 10.24
C LEU A 204 13.55 -2.61 9.16
N LEU A 205 12.52 -1.81 8.90
CA LEU A 205 12.66 -0.65 8.01
C LEU A 205 13.53 0.46 8.61
N ILE A 206 13.70 0.46 9.94
CA ILE A 206 14.27 1.60 10.68
C ILE A 206 15.59 1.25 11.39
N GLY A 207 15.86 -0.03 11.62
CA GLY A 207 17.10 -0.48 12.25
C GLY A 207 17.27 -2.00 12.34
N ASP A 208 18.43 -2.40 12.86
CA ASP A 208 18.69 -3.81 13.19
C ASP A 208 17.74 -4.28 14.31
N VAL A 209 17.19 -5.49 14.19
CA VAL A 209 16.32 -6.11 15.20
C VAL A 209 17.01 -7.33 15.80
N ASN A 210 17.01 -7.45 17.13
CA ASN A 210 17.43 -8.67 17.81
C ASN A 210 16.17 -9.40 18.31
N GLU A 211 15.94 -10.61 17.81
CA GLU A 211 14.81 -11.45 18.22
C GLU A 211 15.32 -12.86 18.55
N ASN A 212 15.04 -13.35 19.76
CA ASN A 212 15.47 -14.67 20.23
C ASN A 212 17.00 -14.94 20.12
N GLY A 213 17.82 -13.89 20.22
CA GLY A 213 19.28 -13.98 20.07
C GLY A 213 19.77 -13.94 18.62
N GLU A 214 18.87 -13.94 17.64
CA GLU A 214 19.21 -13.75 16.23
C GLU A 214 19.14 -12.27 15.86
N LYS A 215 20.23 -11.78 15.28
CA LYS A 215 20.31 -10.40 14.79
C LYS A 215 19.87 -10.34 13.32
N LYS A 216 18.75 -9.67 13.07
CA LYS A 216 18.25 -9.34 11.74
C LYS A 216 18.70 -7.93 11.36
N LYS A 217 19.24 -7.78 10.16
CA LYS A 217 19.75 -6.50 9.66
C LYS A 217 18.62 -5.61 9.15
N CYS A 218 18.78 -4.30 9.36
CA CYS A 218 17.91 -3.29 8.78
C CYS A 218 17.75 -3.52 7.27
N LEU A 219 16.52 -3.47 6.77
CA LEU A 219 16.16 -3.69 5.37
C LEU A 219 16.54 -2.49 4.49
N LEU A 220 16.51 -1.28 5.05
CA LEU A 220 16.72 -0.04 4.30
C LEU A 220 17.89 0.75 4.88
N LYS A 221 18.66 1.41 4.01
CA LYS A 221 19.53 2.51 4.43
C LYS A 221 18.67 3.71 4.84
N GLU A 222 19.20 4.52 5.75
CA GLU A 222 18.53 5.75 6.22
C GLU A 222 18.12 6.67 5.05
N GLN A 223 18.98 6.81 4.04
CA GLN A 223 18.69 7.61 2.85
C GLN A 223 17.51 7.06 2.04
N THR A 224 17.38 5.75 1.91
CA THR A 224 16.26 5.11 1.21
C THR A 224 14.95 5.34 1.96
N LEU A 225 14.96 5.15 3.28
CA LEU A 225 13.79 5.43 4.12
C LEU A 225 13.40 6.91 4.07
N ALA A 226 14.38 7.82 4.14
CA ALA A 226 14.14 9.27 4.05
C ALA A 226 13.54 9.67 2.69
N ARG A 227 13.97 9.05 1.58
CA ARG A 227 13.31 9.24 0.27
C ARG A 227 11.88 8.68 0.31
N ALA A 228 11.68 7.45 0.78
CA ALA A 228 10.39 6.78 0.80
C ALA A 228 9.32 7.55 1.60
N THR A 229 9.72 8.26 2.66
CA THR A 229 8.82 9.02 3.54
C THR A 229 8.73 10.50 3.20
N LYS A 230 9.47 10.98 2.19
CA LYS A 230 9.39 12.37 1.72
C LYS A 230 8.01 12.64 1.12
N ASN A 231 7.29 13.63 1.65
CA ASN A 231 5.94 13.98 1.18
C ASN A 231 5.93 14.36 -0.33
N VAL A 232 4.93 13.85 -1.06
CA VAL A 232 4.65 14.17 -2.47
C VAL A 232 3.30 14.83 -2.65
N THR A 233 2.29 14.51 -1.84
CA THR A 233 0.97 15.16 -1.97
C THR A 233 0.98 16.53 -1.29
N PRO A 234 0.49 17.59 -1.97
CA PRO A 234 0.40 18.91 -1.36
C PRO A 234 -0.43 18.88 -0.05
N PRO A 235 0.06 19.49 1.04
CA PRO A 235 -0.70 19.54 2.29
C PRO A 235 -2.08 20.16 2.09
N GLY A 236 -3.13 19.48 2.57
CA GLY A 236 -4.51 19.94 2.47
C GLY A 236 -5.16 19.75 1.09
N GLU A 237 -4.47 19.16 0.10
CA GLU A 237 -5.12 18.78 -1.16
C GLU A 237 -6.23 17.74 -0.85
N PRO A 238 -7.45 17.91 -1.38
CA PRO A 238 -8.54 16.97 -1.11
C PRO A 238 -8.38 15.67 -1.90
N ASP A 239 -8.56 14.52 -1.24
CA ASP A 239 -8.59 13.22 -1.91
C ASP A 239 -9.91 13.06 -2.69
N ARG A 240 -9.81 12.86 -4.01
CA ARG A 240 -10.97 12.75 -4.92
C ARG A 240 -11.83 11.50 -4.74
N THR A 241 -11.39 10.55 -3.92
CA THR A 241 -12.03 9.24 -3.72
C THR A 241 -12.33 8.92 -2.26
N LEU A 242 -11.93 9.79 -1.32
CA LEU A 242 -12.18 9.67 0.11
C LEU A 242 -12.94 10.90 0.63
N PHE A 243 -14.05 11.25 -0.03
CA PHE A 243 -14.96 12.31 0.40
C PHE A 243 -14.29 13.70 0.54
N GLY A 244 -13.18 13.92 -0.18
CA GLY A 244 -12.39 15.16 -0.08
C GLY A 244 -11.56 15.28 1.18
N TRP A 245 -11.46 14.24 2.01
CA TRP A 245 -10.57 14.24 3.16
C TRP A 245 -9.12 14.38 2.68
N PRO A 246 -8.34 15.29 3.29
CA PRO A 246 -6.95 15.46 2.90
C PRO A 246 -6.16 14.22 3.34
N THR A 247 -5.42 13.62 2.41
CA THR A 247 -4.50 12.52 2.70
C THR A 247 -3.09 12.89 2.28
N VAL A 248 -2.10 12.36 2.99
CA VAL A 248 -0.70 12.70 2.77
C VAL A 248 0.13 11.44 2.55
N TYR A 249 0.81 11.35 1.41
CA TYR A 249 1.60 10.20 1.02
C TYR A 249 3.05 10.57 0.71
N GLY A 250 3.97 9.75 1.20
CA GLY A 250 5.39 9.82 0.87
C GLY A 250 5.68 9.26 -0.53
N MET A 251 6.87 9.53 -1.07
CA MET A 251 7.31 9.03 -2.39
C MET A 251 7.21 7.49 -2.49
N GLY A 252 7.42 6.79 -1.37
CA GLY A 252 7.35 5.33 -1.28
C GLY A 252 5.94 4.76 -1.08
N GLY A 253 4.92 5.62 -0.99
CA GLY A 253 3.53 5.22 -0.77
C GLY A 253 3.18 4.90 0.68
N PHE A 254 4.01 5.31 1.63
CA PHE A 254 3.60 5.35 3.03
C PHE A 254 2.63 6.51 3.23
N GLU A 255 1.57 6.28 3.99
CA GLU A 255 0.79 7.37 4.57
C GLU A 255 1.68 8.11 5.57
N ILE A 256 1.78 9.42 5.42
CA ILE A 256 2.56 10.31 6.28
C ILE A 256 1.57 11.11 7.10
N TYR A 257 1.55 10.88 8.40
CA TYR A 257 0.54 11.51 9.24
C TYR A 257 0.95 12.92 9.62
N SER A 258 0.22 13.90 9.11
CA SER A 258 0.12 15.23 9.71
C SER A 258 -1.31 15.45 10.19
N ASP A 259 -1.43 15.96 11.42
CA ASP A 259 -2.64 16.36 12.14
C ASP A 259 -3.58 15.30 12.76
N ASP A 260 -3.80 14.12 12.18
CA ASP A 260 -4.67 13.09 12.79
C ASP A 260 -3.99 12.27 13.90
N PHE A 261 -2.66 12.27 13.93
CA PHE A 261 -1.84 11.56 14.93
C PHE A 261 -0.92 12.50 15.69
N LYS A 262 -1.42 13.69 16.09
CA LYS A 262 -0.66 14.72 16.85
C LYS A 262 0.12 14.19 18.06
N THR A 263 -0.30 13.07 18.63
CA THR A 263 0.35 12.41 19.78
C THR A 263 1.61 11.62 19.42
N LEU A 264 1.85 11.31 18.14
CA LEU A 264 2.93 10.43 17.67
C LEU A 264 4.11 11.19 17.05
N GLY A 265 4.05 12.52 16.90
CA GLY A 265 5.17 13.34 16.39
C GLY A 265 5.24 13.41 14.86
N SER A 266 6.20 14.20 14.34
CA SER A 266 6.22 14.67 12.94
C SER A 266 6.85 13.72 11.92
N ASN A 267 7.34 12.56 12.34
CA ASN A 267 8.11 11.62 11.49
C ASN A 267 7.49 10.21 11.53
N VAL A 268 6.16 10.15 11.62
CA VAL A 268 5.39 8.92 11.65
C VAL A 268 5.02 8.55 10.22
N PHE A 269 5.29 7.31 9.85
CA PHE A 269 4.86 6.75 8.58
C PHE A 269 4.22 5.38 8.81
N GLY A 270 3.32 5.02 7.90
CA GLY A 270 2.66 3.73 7.96
C GLY A 270 1.57 3.62 6.92
N HIS A 271 0.48 2.96 7.29
CA HIS A 271 -0.76 2.94 6.54
C HIS A 271 -1.88 2.56 7.50
N THR A 272 -3.04 3.20 7.38
CA THR A 272 -4.24 2.80 8.10
C THR A 272 -5.13 1.91 7.24
N ALA A 273 -5.76 0.90 7.82
CA ALA A 273 -6.77 0.08 7.15
C ALA A 273 -8.16 0.37 7.72
N ILE A 274 -9.20 0.10 6.93
CA ILE A 274 -10.60 0.22 7.37
C ILE A 274 -10.83 -0.69 8.58
N LYS A 275 -10.97 -0.10 9.79
CA LYS A 275 -11.42 -0.73 11.07
C LYS A 275 -10.78 -2.09 11.47
N MET A 276 -9.63 -2.50 10.92
CA MET A 276 -9.07 -3.84 11.18
C MET A 276 -7.66 -3.87 11.75
N THR A 277 -6.81 -2.90 11.40
CA THR A 277 -5.51 -2.69 12.03
C THR A 277 -5.06 -1.25 11.78
N SER A 278 -4.70 -0.53 12.83
CA SER A 278 -3.93 0.72 12.74
C SER A 278 -2.70 0.55 13.61
N LEU A 279 -1.53 0.56 12.98
CA LEU A 279 -0.24 0.62 13.67
C LEU A 279 0.54 1.79 13.10
N PRO A 280 0.28 3.03 13.55
CA PRO A 280 1.17 4.14 13.25
C PRO A 280 2.51 3.93 13.99
N VAL A 281 3.64 4.05 13.28
CA VAL A 281 4.98 3.91 13.86
C VAL A 281 5.62 5.28 14.02
N SER A 282 5.88 5.68 15.28
CA SER A 282 6.51 6.97 15.64
C SER A 282 8.03 6.83 15.80
N ILE A 283 8.80 7.72 15.18
CA ILE A 283 10.25 7.81 15.36
C ILE A 283 10.68 9.26 15.52
N LYS A 284 11.41 9.58 16.61
CA LYS A 284 12.14 10.85 16.71
C LYS A 284 13.56 10.65 16.16
N PHE A 285 13.89 11.32 15.06
CA PHE A 285 15.29 11.48 14.64
C PHE A 285 15.94 12.52 15.55
N ASN A 286 16.68 12.07 16.57
CA ASN A 286 17.63 12.95 17.23
C ASN A 286 18.87 13.01 16.34
N ALA A 287 19.03 14.12 15.62
CA ALA A 287 20.29 14.46 14.99
C ALA A 287 21.37 14.51 16.09
N LEU A 288 22.20 13.47 16.17
CA LEU A 288 23.45 13.53 16.90
C LEU A 288 24.34 14.55 16.17
N GLN A 289 24.31 15.80 16.63
CA GLN A 289 25.39 16.74 16.36
C GLN A 289 26.66 16.12 16.93
N ALA A 290 27.51 15.57 16.05
CA ALA A 290 28.89 15.29 16.38
C ALA A 290 29.57 16.65 16.66
N SER A 291 29.65 17.05 17.93
CA SER A 291 30.57 18.10 18.36
C SER A 291 31.99 17.55 18.27
N THR A 292 32.65 17.81 17.15
CA THR A 292 34.11 17.75 17.08
C THR A 292 34.66 18.94 17.87
N SER A 293 34.91 18.77 19.16
CA SER A 293 35.86 19.63 19.87
C SER A 293 37.25 19.05 19.67
N SER A 294 37.93 19.56 18.65
CA SER A 294 39.37 19.50 18.52
C SER A 294 40.02 20.16 19.73
N SER A 295 40.72 19.36 20.54
CA SER A 295 41.70 19.87 21.50
C SER A 295 42.96 20.29 20.73
N THR A 296 43.25 21.58 20.74
CA THR A 296 44.57 22.11 20.43
C THR A 296 44.97 23.10 21.52
N ASN A 297 46.02 22.70 22.25
CA ASN A 297 47.01 23.44 23.04
C ASN A 297 46.55 24.56 23.96
#